data_AF-A0A1V5SDJ0-F1
#
_entry.id   AF-A0A1V5SDJ0-F1
#
_cell.length_a   1.000
_cell.length_b   1.000
_cell.length_c   1.000
_cell.angle_alpha   90.00
_cell.angle_beta   90.00
_cell.angle_gamma   90.00
#
_symmetry.space_group_name_H-M   'P 1'
#
loop_
_entity.id
_entity.type
_entity.pdbx_description
1 polymer ?
#
loop_
_entity_poly.entity_id
_entity_poly.type
_entity_poly.pdbx_seq_one_letter_code
_entity_poly.pdbx_strand_id
1 'polypeptide(L)'
;MGFLSFFSLMVVGCHPHDMVIPDIPEDHPAQGFYQFVAANLVSDRVCRDHKGDPSIPMGKVADGDGYTRTRDLTSGAFLFRDNSTQKQYLGVTYLQYQGFLQIPKLCAWEET
;
A
#
# COMPACT_ATOMS: atom_id res chain seq x y z
N MET A 1 50.91 9.23 -23.73
CA MET A 1 50.86 8.20 -22.66
C MET A 1 50.17 8.87 -21.49
N GLY A 2 48.88 8.71 -21.24
CA GLY A 2 48.13 7.47 -21.13
C GLY A 2 47.60 7.44 -19.69
N PHE A 3 46.38 7.94 -19.52
CA PHE A 3 45.56 8.02 -18.31
C PHE A 3 45.66 6.79 -17.39
N LEU A 4 45.39 6.97 -16.09
CA LEU A 4 44.25 6.35 -15.39
C LEU A 4 44.26 6.75 -13.91
N SER A 5 43.53 7.83 -13.62
CA SER A 5 43.10 8.17 -12.27
C SER A 5 41.99 7.20 -11.89
N PHE A 6 42.26 6.29 -10.95
CA PHE A 6 41.27 5.39 -10.35
C PHE A 6 40.33 6.20 -9.46
N PHE A 7 39.28 6.78 -10.05
CA PHE A 7 38.16 7.33 -9.30
C PHE A 7 37.23 6.15 -8.94
N SER A 8 37.39 5.61 -7.73
CA SER A 8 36.44 4.64 -7.18
C SER A 8 35.06 5.27 -7.09
N LEU A 9 34.17 4.86 -7.99
CA LEU A 9 32.73 5.08 -7.90
C LEU A 9 32.23 4.37 -6.63
N MET A 10 32.07 5.14 -5.54
CA MET A 10 31.23 4.75 -4.42
C MET A 10 29.80 4.63 -4.94
N VAL A 11 29.39 3.42 -5.30
CA VAL A 11 27.97 3.09 -5.51
C VAL A 11 27.35 3.15 -4.11
N VAL A 12 26.84 4.32 -3.73
CA VAL A 12 25.92 4.44 -2.60
C VAL A 12 24.67 3.67 -3.05
N GLY A 13 24.62 2.38 -2.70
CA GLY A 13 23.42 1.58 -2.89
C GLY A 13 22.30 2.27 -2.13
N CYS A 14 21.28 2.75 -2.85
CA CYS A 14 19.99 3.01 -2.25
C CYS A 14 19.55 1.70 -1.61
N HIS A 15 19.78 1.55 -0.30
CA HIS A 15 19.07 0.53 0.45
C HIS A 15 17.59 0.82 0.22
N PRO A 16 16.79 -0.13 -0.30
CA PRO A 16 15.36 0.05 -0.25
C PRO A 16 15.04 0.23 1.23
N HIS A 17 14.58 1.42 1.59
CA HIS A 17 14.01 1.62 2.91
C HIS A 17 12.87 0.61 3.00
N ASP A 18 12.94 -0.30 3.97
CA ASP A 18 11.85 -1.25 4.20
C ASP A 18 10.57 -0.44 4.33
N MET A 19 9.68 -0.58 3.34
CA MET A 19 8.41 0.12 3.33
C MET A 19 7.52 -0.56 4.37
N VAL A 20 7.50 0.03 5.55
CA VAL A 20 6.73 -0.48 6.69
C VAL A 20 5.57 0.48 6.96
N ILE A 21 4.39 -0.08 7.24
CA ILE A 21 3.27 0.68 7.77
C ILE A 21 3.54 0.90 9.27
N PRO A 22 3.70 2.15 9.73
CA PRO A 22 3.95 2.43 11.14
C PRO A 22 2.72 2.04 11.99
N ASP A 23 2.97 1.70 13.25
CA ASP A 23 1.95 1.31 14.25
C ASP A 23 1.12 0.06 13.90
N ILE A 24 1.52 -0.72 12.89
CA ILE A 24 0.90 -1.99 12.52
C ILE A 24 1.88 -3.14 12.82
N PRO A 25 1.45 -4.25 13.45
CA PRO A 25 2.32 -5.40 13.73
C PRO A 25 3.08 -5.90 12.50
N GLU A 26 4.33 -6.34 12.68
CA GLU A 26 5.18 -6.80 11.58
C GLU A 26 4.64 -8.06 10.88
N ASP A 27 3.92 -8.91 11.61
CA ASP A 27 3.27 -10.12 11.10
C ASP A 27 1.89 -9.85 10.47
N HIS A 28 1.42 -8.60 10.52
CA HIS A 28 0.16 -8.23 9.89
C HIS A 28 0.25 -8.36 8.37
N PRO A 29 -0.71 -9.01 7.70
CA PRO A 29 -0.62 -9.29 6.26
C PRO A 29 -0.59 -8.04 5.37
N ALA A 30 -1.10 -6.91 5.87
CA ALA A 30 -0.99 -5.62 5.17
C ALA A 30 0.45 -5.14 4.99
N GLN A 31 1.40 -5.53 5.87
CA GLN A 31 2.82 -5.18 5.73
C GLN A 31 3.39 -5.77 4.43
N GLY A 32 3.17 -7.07 4.21
CA GLY A 32 3.62 -7.76 3.00
C GLY A 32 2.98 -7.18 1.74
N PHE A 33 1.67 -6.86 1.79
CA PHE A 33 0.99 -6.23 0.67
C PHE A 33 1.57 -4.84 0.37
N TYR A 34 1.74 -3.99 1.38
CA TYR A 34 2.26 -2.63 1.24
C TYR A 34 3.66 -2.60 0.60
N GLN A 35 4.53 -3.52 1.01
CA GLN A 35 5.84 -3.71 0.38
C GLN A 35 5.71 -4.18 -1.07
N PHE A 36 4.81 -5.12 -1.33
CA PHE A 36 4.62 -5.70 -2.66
C PHE A 36 4.13 -4.66 -3.68
N VAL A 37 3.11 -3.87 -3.33
CA VAL A 37 2.47 -2.93 -4.26
C VAL A 37 3.37 -1.77 -4.67
N ALA A 38 4.39 -1.47 -3.87
CA ALA A 38 5.32 -0.39 -4.15
C ALA A 38 6.33 -0.71 -5.26
N ALA A 39 6.52 -2.00 -5.57
CA ALA A 39 7.50 -2.45 -6.57
C ALA A 39 6.89 -3.27 -7.71
N ASN A 40 5.60 -3.63 -7.65
CA ASN A 40 4.98 -4.57 -8.57
C ASN A 40 3.67 -4.05 -9.17
N LEU A 41 3.28 -4.64 -10.30
CA LEU A 41 1.94 -4.51 -10.85
C LEU A 41 0.98 -5.40 -10.06
N VAL A 42 -0.16 -4.84 -9.69
CA VAL A 42 -1.07 -5.45 -8.70
C VAL A 42 -2.44 -5.65 -9.32
N SER A 43 -3.07 -6.76 -8.95
CA SER A 43 -4.48 -7.03 -9.21
C SER A 43 -5.19 -7.35 -7.90
N ASP A 44 -6.53 -7.32 -7.90
CA ASP A 44 -7.36 -7.74 -6.77
C ASP A 44 -6.99 -9.14 -6.22
N ARG A 45 -6.40 -10.01 -7.06
CA ARG A 45 -5.93 -11.32 -6.60
C ARG A 45 -4.81 -11.20 -5.57
N VAL A 46 -3.85 -10.31 -5.79
CA VAL A 46 -2.71 -10.10 -4.88
C VAL A 46 -3.20 -9.62 -3.51
N CYS A 47 -4.21 -8.74 -3.48
CA CYS A 47 -4.84 -8.31 -2.24
C CYS A 47 -5.44 -9.50 -1.48
N ARG A 48 -6.18 -10.38 -2.16
CA ARG A 48 -6.75 -11.60 -1.57
C ARG A 48 -5.68 -12.60 -1.12
N ASP A 49 -4.61 -12.75 -1.88
CA ASP A 49 -3.47 -13.62 -1.51
C ASP A 49 -2.79 -13.12 -0.22
N HIS A 50 -2.84 -11.81 0.05
CA HIS A 50 -2.47 -11.17 1.31
C HIS A 50 -3.65 -11.05 2.30
N LYS A 51 -4.66 -11.91 2.19
CA LYS A 51 -5.80 -11.98 3.13
C LYS A 51 -6.61 -10.68 3.27
N GLY A 52 -6.50 -9.75 2.31
CA GLY A 52 -7.25 -8.51 2.29
C GLY A 52 -8.49 -8.59 1.38
N ASP A 53 -9.37 -7.61 1.54
CA ASP A 53 -10.58 -7.44 0.74
C ASP A 53 -10.44 -6.27 -0.26
N PRO A 54 -10.46 -6.53 -1.58
CA PRO A 54 -10.43 -5.50 -2.61
C PRO A 54 -11.83 -4.97 -3.01
N SER A 55 -12.90 -5.41 -2.32
CA SER A 55 -14.28 -5.09 -2.66
C SER A 55 -14.68 -3.67 -2.26
N ILE A 56 -14.03 -3.10 -1.24
CA ILE A 56 -14.31 -1.75 -0.75
C ILE A 56 -13.83 -0.72 -1.78
N PRO A 57 -14.73 0.10 -2.38
CA PRO A 57 -14.34 1.06 -3.39
C PRO A 57 -13.55 2.22 -2.78
N MET A 58 -12.34 2.47 -3.30
CA MET A 58 -11.50 3.58 -2.84
C MET A 58 -12.22 4.93 -2.90
N GLY A 59 -13.00 5.17 -3.97
CA GLY A 59 -13.76 6.41 -4.13
C GLY A 59 -14.76 6.67 -2.99
N LYS A 60 -15.47 5.62 -2.52
CA LYS A 60 -16.40 5.77 -1.39
C LYS A 60 -15.69 6.20 -0.11
N VAL A 61 -14.48 5.67 0.14
CA VAL A 61 -13.69 6.05 1.31
C VAL A 61 -13.13 7.47 1.16
N ALA A 62 -12.69 7.85 -0.03
CA ALA A 62 -12.19 9.19 -0.32
C ALA A 62 -13.28 10.28 -0.20
N ASP A 63 -14.49 9.98 -0.68
CA ASP A 63 -15.63 10.89 -0.68
C ASP A 63 -16.38 10.93 0.66
N GLY A 64 -16.04 10.02 1.59
CA GLY A 64 -16.76 9.86 2.86
C GLY A 64 -18.15 9.25 2.71
N ASP A 65 -18.42 8.55 1.60
CA ASP A 65 -19.70 7.90 1.31
C ASP A 65 -19.78 6.54 2.00
N GLY A 66 -20.46 6.51 3.15
CA GLY A 66 -20.64 5.29 3.96
C GLY A 66 -19.41 4.89 4.78
N TYR A 67 -18.27 5.54 4.58
CA TYR A 67 -17.04 5.32 5.34
C TYR A 67 -16.49 6.64 5.89
N THR A 68 -15.75 6.55 6.99
CA THR A 68 -15.02 7.68 7.58
C THR A 68 -13.56 7.33 7.72
N ARG A 69 -12.66 8.09 7.10
CA ARG A 69 -11.22 7.97 7.31
C ARG A 69 -10.87 8.48 8.71
N THR A 70 -10.24 7.65 9.54
CA THR A 70 -10.00 7.94 10.96
C THR A 70 -8.58 8.37 11.23
N ARG A 71 -7.58 7.79 10.55
CA ARG A 71 -6.16 8.10 10.77
C ARG A 71 -5.31 7.78 9.56
N ASP A 72 -4.39 8.68 9.22
CA ASP A 72 -3.32 8.40 8.27
C ASP A 72 -2.12 7.79 8.98
N LEU A 73 -1.63 6.65 8.47
CA LEU A 73 -0.46 5.97 9.01
C LEU A 73 0.78 6.35 8.21
N THR A 74 0.68 6.23 6.88
CA THR A 74 1.72 6.65 5.94
C THR A 74 1.10 6.86 4.55
N SER A 75 1.91 7.24 3.57
CA SER A 75 1.42 7.42 2.20
C SER A 75 0.77 6.14 1.68
N GLY A 76 -0.51 6.23 1.32
CA GLY A 76 -1.26 5.10 0.79
C GLY A 76 -1.71 4.05 1.81
N ALA A 77 -1.46 4.25 3.11
CA ALA A 77 -1.96 3.38 4.18
C ALA A 77 -2.66 4.17 5.29
N PHE A 78 -3.89 3.80 5.63
CA PHE A 78 -4.73 4.54 6.56
C PHE A 78 -5.76 3.66 7.26
N LEU A 79 -6.21 4.09 8.43
CA LEU A 79 -7.36 3.52 9.12
C LEU A 79 -8.64 4.23 8.68
N PHE A 80 -9.71 3.47 8.53
CA PHE A 80 -11.04 3.98 8.24
C PHE A 80 -12.11 3.11 8.91
N ARG A 81 -13.33 3.62 8.98
CA ARG A 81 -14.47 2.97 9.62
C ARG A 81 -15.66 2.93 8.69
N ASP A 82 -16.35 1.80 8.64
CA ASP A 82 -17.68 1.71 8.02
C ASP A 82 -18.72 2.34 8.94
N ASN A 83 -19.46 3.32 8.44
CA ASN A 83 -20.43 4.07 9.24
C ASN A 83 -21.67 3.23 9.60
N SER A 84 -22.00 2.21 8.80
CA SER A 84 -23.15 1.35 9.02
C SER A 84 -22.87 0.25 10.06
N THR A 85 -21.71 -0.39 9.98
CA THR A 85 -21.34 -1.51 10.86
C THR A 85 -20.46 -1.10 12.03
N GLN A 86 -19.91 0.12 12.01
CA GLN A 86 -18.90 0.63 12.94
C GLN A 86 -17.58 -0.16 12.95
N LYS A 87 -17.41 -1.12 12.03
CA LYS A 87 -16.16 -1.88 11.88
C LYS A 87 -15.02 -0.97 11.43
N GLN A 88 -13.85 -1.20 12.03
CA GLN A 88 -12.62 -0.51 11.65
C GLN A 88 -11.85 -1.35 10.64
N TYR A 89 -11.14 -0.66 9.76
CA TYR A 89 -10.36 -1.27 8.71
C TYR A 89 -9.03 -0.57 8.54
N LEU A 90 -7.98 -1.35 8.30
CA LEU A 90 -6.73 -0.87 7.71
C LEU A 90 -6.86 -0.95 6.19
N GLY A 91 -6.62 0.16 5.51
CA GLY A 91 -6.68 0.27 4.06
C GLY A 91 -5.30 0.56 3.47
N VAL A 92 -4.93 -0.15 2.41
CA VAL A 92 -3.77 0.13 1.57
C VAL A 92 -4.21 0.38 0.13
N THR A 93 -3.87 1.55 -0.40
CA THR A 93 -4.18 1.92 -1.79
C THR A 93 -3.20 1.32 -2.77
N TYR A 94 -3.68 0.91 -3.93
CA TYR A 94 -2.84 0.46 -5.04
C TYR A 94 -3.46 0.85 -6.39
N LEU A 95 -2.63 0.85 -7.43
CA LEU A 95 -3.08 1.07 -8.80
C LEU A 95 -3.23 -0.27 -9.50
N GLN A 96 -4.44 -0.55 -9.97
CA GLN A 96 -4.68 -1.67 -10.86
C GLN A 96 -4.67 -1.20 -12.32
N TYR A 97 -3.89 -1.89 -13.14
CA TYR A 97 -3.84 -1.61 -14.58
C TYR A 97 -4.86 -2.46 -15.32
N GLN A 98 -5.71 -1.81 -16.11
CA GLN A 98 -6.64 -2.45 -17.02
C GLN A 98 -6.42 -1.87 -18.42
N GLY A 99 -5.62 -2.56 -19.23
CA GLY A 99 -5.12 -2.00 -20.49
C GLY A 99 -4.26 -0.76 -20.24
N PHE A 100 -4.70 0.40 -20.74
CA PHE A 100 -4.04 1.69 -20.55
C PHE A 100 -4.60 2.50 -19.36
N LEU A 101 -5.65 2.00 -18.68
CA LEU A 101 -6.25 2.69 -17.55
C LEU A 101 -5.57 2.31 -16.24
N GLN A 102 -5.29 3.33 -15.41
CA GLN A 102 -4.86 3.17 -14.03
C GLN A 102 -6.06 3.42 -13.12
N ILE A 103 -6.48 2.40 -12.39
CA ILE A 103 -7.65 2.47 -11.52
C ILE A 103 -7.18 2.45 -10.07
N PRO A 104 -7.37 3.54 -9.31
CA PRO A 104 -7.13 3.55 -7.88
C PRO A 104 -8.06 2.56 -7.18
N LYS A 105 -7.46 1.63 -6.44
CA LYS A 105 -8.12 0.57 -5.70
C LYS A 105 -7.66 0.59 -4.25
N LEU A 106 -8.43 -0.08 -3.40
CA LEU A 106 -8.16 -0.22 -1.98
C LEU A 106 -8.15 -1.71 -1.64
N CYS A 107 -7.16 -2.14 -0.86
CA CYS A 107 -7.15 -3.44 -0.21
C CYS A 107 -7.37 -3.19 1.29
N ALA A 108 -8.32 -3.88 1.90
CA ALA A 108 -8.72 -3.62 3.28
C ALA A 108 -8.64 -4.87 4.17
N TRP A 109 -8.25 -4.68 5.42
CA TRP A 109 -8.29 -5.70 6.47
C TRP A 109 -9.16 -5.17 7.61
N GLU A 110 -10.06 -6.01 8.13
CA GLU A 110 -10.86 -5.64 9.30
C GLU A 110 -9.97 -5.67 10.55
N GLU A 111 -9.91 -4.54 11.27
CA GLU A 111 -9.18 -4.42 12.52
C GLU A 111 -10.09 -4.87 13.67
N THR A 112 -9.54 -5.69 14.59
CA THR A 112 -10.29 -6.27 15.71
C THR A 112 -10.17 -5.45 16.98
#